data_AF-A0A223NXU5-F1
#
_entry.id   AF-A0A223NXU5-F1
#
_cell.length_a   1.000
_cell.length_b   1.000
_cell.length_c   1.000
_cell.angle_alpha   90.00
_cell.angle_beta   90.00
_cell.angle_gamma   90.00
#
_symmetry.space_group_name_H-M   'P 1'
#
loop_
_entity.id
_entity.type
_entity.pdbx_description
1 polymer ?
#
loop_
_entity_poly.entity_id
_entity_poly.type
_entity_poly.pdbx_seq_one_letter_code
_entity_poly.pdbx_strand_id
1 'polypeptide(L)'
;MLKIAYDPIYAHPLPEGHRFPMLKYELIPAQLLHEGLINGANLFSPGIPAEETITRTHDKLYWEQLRDLTLPPREQRRTGFPLSAQLVEREIRIAQGTIDGCHYARQFGVAFNVAGGTHHAGTNWGEGFCLLNDQAIAANYLLNNDLASSILIIDLDVH
;
A
#
# COMPACT_ATOMS: atom_id res chain seq x y z
N MET A 1 20.96 -1.91 -7.21
CA MET A 1 20.87 -1.54 -5.79
C MET A 1 19.45 -1.86 -5.35
N LEU A 2 19.25 -2.61 -4.26
CA LEU A 2 17.90 -2.92 -3.77
C LEU A 2 17.17 -1.64 -3.38
N LYS A 3 15.92 -1.46 -3.84
CA LYS A 3 15.08 -0.32 -3.47
C LYS A 3 13.89 -0.78 -2.65
N ILE A 4 13.60 -0.06 -1.57
CA ILE A 4 12.56 -0.39 -0.60
C ILE A 4 11.71 0.85 -0.36
N ALA A 5 10.42 0.78 -0.70
CA ALA A 5 9.46 1.83 -0.40
C ALA A 5 9.21 1.85 1.11
N TYR A 6 9.45 3.00 1.73
CA TYR A 6 9.23 3.25 3.14
C TYR A 6 8.91 4.73 3.35
N ASP A 7 7.83 5.00 4.08
CA ASP A 7 7.47 6.32 4.55
C ASP A 7 7.05 6.23 6.03
N PRO A 8 7.43 7.20 6.90
CA PRO A 8 6.98 7.22 8.29
C PRO A 8 5.46 7.11 8.46
N ILE A 9 4.66 7.58 7.50
CA ILE A 9 3.19 7.48 7.55
C ILE A 9 2.68 6.03 7.51
N TYR A 10 3.51 5.08 7.10
CA TYR A 10 3.16 3.65 7.12
C TYR A 10 2.86 3.17 8.54
N ALA A 11 3.49 3.79 9.55
CA ALA A 11 3.21 3.59 10.97
C ALA A 11 2.03 4.50 11.42
N HIS A 12 0.82 4.11 11.02
CA HIS A 12 -0.39 4.88 11.34
C HIS A 12 -0.78 4.76 12.82
N PRO A 13 -1.04 5.88 13.54
CA PRO A 13 -1.43 5.81 14.94
C PRO A 13 -2.76 5.06 15.10
N LEU A 14 -2.78 4.10 16.03
CA LEU A 14 -3.97 3.32 16.36
C LEU A 14 -4.32 3.46 17.85
N PRO A 15 -5.59 3.29 18.23
CA PRO A 15 -5.98 3.23 19.63
C PRO A 15 -5.21 2.15 20.40
N GLU A 16 -4.96 2.40 21.69
CA GLU A 16 -4.36 1.42 22.58
C GLU A 16 -5.14 0.10 22.56
N GLY A 17 -4.43 -1.03 22.52
CA GLY A 17 -5.04 -2.37 22.46
C GLY A 17 -5.56 -2.79 21.08
N HIS A 18 -5.35 -1.99 20.02
CA HIS A 18 -5.71 -2.39 18.67
C HIS A 18 -4.91 -3.64 18.22
N ARG A 19 -5.61 -4.62 17.64
CA ARG A 19 -5.03 -5.94 17.28
C ARG A 19 -4.02 -5.91 16.13
N PHE A 20 -4.03 -4.85 15.32
CA PHE A 20 -3.17 -4.73 14.15
C PHE A 20 -1.73 -4.36 14.58
N PRO A 21 -0.71 -5.14 14.19
CA PRO A 21 0.67 -4.97 14.68
C PRO A 21 1.39 -3.82 13.96
N MET A 22 0.95 -2.57 14.14
CA MET A 22 1.44 -1.40 13.41
C MET A 22 2.94 -1.16 13.57
N LEU A 23 3.49 -1.47 14.75
CA LEU A 23 4.90 -1.29 15.09
C LEU A 23 5.85 -1.99 14.10
N LYS A 24 5.40 -3.04 13.41
CA LYS A 24 6.22 -3.75 12.41
C LYS A 24 6.73 -2.81 11.31
N TYR A 25 5.97 -1.79 10.91
CA TYR A 25 6.35 -0.93 9.80
C TYR A 25 7.52 0.00 10.11
N GLU A 26 7.74 0.34 11.38
CA GLU A 26 8.95 1.06 11.81
C GLU A 26 10.11 0.08 12.04
N LEU A 27 9.81 -1.09 12.62
CA LEU A 27 10.85 -2.05 13.02
C LEU A 27 11.50 -2.80 11.86
N ILE A 28 10.75 -3.12 10.79
CA ILE A 28 11.31 -3.83 9.62
C ILE A 28 12.49 -3.05 9.01
N PRO A 29 12.33 -1.79 8.56
CA PRO A 29 13.45 -1.04 7.99
C PRO A 29 14.53 -0.74 9.03
N ALA A 30 14.17 -0.49 10.29
CA ALA A 30 15.13 -0.26 11.36
C ALA A 30 16.03 -1.48 11.60
N GLN A 31 15.46 -2.69 11.61
CA GLN A 31 16.20 -3.93 11.79
C GLN A 31 17.16 -4.19 10.61
N LEU A 32 16.70 -3.99 9.37
CA LEU A 32 17.55 -4.16 8.19
C LEU A 32 18.73 -3.17 8.16
N LEU A 33 18.52 -1.93 8.61
CA LEU A 33 19.58 -0.93 8.78
C LEU A 33 20.54 -1.33 9.90
N HIS A 34 20.02 -1.80 11.03
CA HIS A 34 20.83 -2.23 12.17
C HIS A 34 21.73 -3.42 11.84
N GLU A 35 21.22 -4.40 11.09
CA GLU A 35 21.98 -5.56 10.61
C GLU A 35 22.99 -5.21 9.50
N GLY A 36 22.94 -3.98 8.97
CA GLY A 36 23.81 -3.55 7.87
C GLY A 36 23.46 -4.18 6.52
N LEU A 37 22.30 -4.82 6.39
CA LEU A 37 21.81 -5.40 5.14
C LEU A 37 21.42 -4.33 4.11
N ILE A 38 20.98 -3.17 4.61
CA ILE A 38 20.68 -1.99 3.81
C ILE A 38 21.31 -0.74 4.45
N ASN A 39 21.38 0.33 3.67
CA ASN A 39 21.66 1.68 4.14
C ASN A 39 20.54 2.65 3.69
N GLY A 40 20.64 3.92 4.09
CA GLY A 40 19.62 4.92 3.76
C GLY A 40 19.33 5.11 2.26
N ALA A 41 20.29 4.82 1.37
CA ALA A 41 20.09 4.93 -0.08
C ALA A 41 19.19 3.81 -0.65
N ASN A 42 19.01 2.70 0.08
CA ASN A 42 18.06 1.65 -0.30
C ASN A 42 16.61 2.10 -0.10
N LEU A 43 16.34 2.95 0.90
CA LEU A 43 15.00 3.43 1.21
C LEU A 43 14.59 4.56 0.24
N PHE A 44 13.28 4.66 -0.03
CA PHE A 44 12.68 5.82 -0.70
C PHE A 44 11.25 6.03 -0.19
N SER A 45 10.84 7.29 -0.08
CA SER A 45 9.46 7.67 0.27
C SER A 45 8.65 7.81 -1.01
N PRO A 46 7.53 7.07 -1.17
CA PRO A 46 6.67 7.20 -2.34
C PRO A 46 5.88 8.50 -2.36
N GLY A 47 5.57 8.96 -3.57
CA GLY A 47 4.64 10.07 -3.79
C GLY A 47 3.18 9.66 -3.63
N ILE A 48 2.30 10.38 -4.33
CA ILE A 48 0.86 10.12 -4.41
C ILE A 48 0.52 9.88 -5.88
N PRO A 49 -0.15 8.77 -6.26
CA PRO A 49 -0.59 8.55 -7.63
C PRO A 49 -1.65 9.58 -8.05
N ALA A 50 -1.81 9.72 -9.36
CA ALA A 50 -2.99 10.36 -9.92
C ALA A 50 -4.25 9.59 -9.50
N GLU A 51 -5.34 10.30 -9.23
CA GLU A 51 -6.61 9.71 -8.77
C GLU A 51 -7.12 8.62 -9.73
N GLU A 52 -6.95 8.84 -11.04
CA GLU A 52 -7.34 7.90 -12.09
C GLU A 52 -6.62 6.55 -11.97
N THR A 53 -5.43 6.52 -11.37
CA THR A 53 -4.70 5.28 -11.12
C THR A 53 -5.41 4.41 -10.07
N ILE A 54 -6.02 5.05 -9.07
CA ILE A 54 -6.79 4.36 -8.03
C ILE A 54 -8.14 3.92 -8.60
N THR A 55 -8.86 4.81 -9.28
CA THR A 55 -10.21 4.53 -9.81
C THR A 55 -10.22 3.60 -11.03
N ARG A 56 -9.05 3.22 -11.56
CA ARG A 56 -8.92 2.13 -12.54
C ARG A 56 -9.10 0.76 -11.90
N THR A 57 -8.79 0.63 -10.63
CA THR A 57 -8.88 -0.63 -9.88
C THR A 57 -10.09 -0.65 -8.95
N HIS A 58 -10.36 0.49 -8.31
CA HIS A 58 -11.45 0.66 -7.38
C HIS A 58 -12.61 1.40 -8.03
N ASP A 59 -13.82 1.08 -7.59
CA ASP A 59 -15.01 1.80 -7.97
C ASP A 59 -14.88 3.28 -7.57
N LYS A 60 -15.36 4.16 -8.44
CA LYS A 60 -15.23 5.61 -8.27
C LYS A 60 -15.95 6.10 -7.01
N LEU A 61 -17.17 5.62 -6.76
CA LEU A 61 -17.95 6.04 -5.59
C LEU A 61 -17.27 5.57 -4.29
N TYR A 62 -16.75 4.34 -4.27
CA TYR A 62 -15.99 3.83 -3.13
C TYR A 62 -14.75 4.69 -2.84
N TRP A 63 -13.98 5.04 -3.87
CA TRP A 63 -12.83 5.91 -3.74
C TRP A 63 -13.22 7.32 -3.22
N GLU A 64 -14.25 7.94 -3.79
CA GLU A 64 -14.74 9.24 -3.35
C GLU A 64 -15.18 9.20 -1.87
N GLN A 65 -15.84 8.12 -1.45
CA GLN A 65 -16.22 7.92 -0.05
C GLN A 65 -15.03 7.78 0.90
N LEU A 66 -13.95 7.12 0.47
CA LEU A 66 -12.70 7.07 1.23
C LEU A 66 -12.04 8.45 1.31
N ARG A 67 -11.81 9.08 0.15
CA ARG A 67 -11.15 10.39 0.03
C ARG A 67 -11.86 11.47 0.85
N ASP A 68 -13.19 11.50 0.76
CA ASP A 68 -14.03 12.52 1.37
C ASP A 68 -14.46 12.14 2.80
N LEU A 69 -13.97 11.00 3.32
CA LEU A 69 -14.26 10.49 4.67
C LEU A 69 -15.75 10.23 4.94
N THR A 70 -16.49 9.85 3.90
CA THR A 70 -17.94 9.58 3.95
C THR A 70 -18.30 8.10 3.87
N LEU A 71 -17.32 7.20 3.91
CA LEU A 71 -17.54 5.75 3.92
C LEU A 71 -18.55 5.36 5.03
N PRO A 72 -19.60 4.58 4.74
CA PRO A 72 -20.61 4.25 5.74
C PRO A 72 -20.03 3.58 7.00
N PRO A 73 -20.56 3.84 8.21
CA PRO A 73 -20.01 3.28 9.45
C PRO A 73 -19.90 1.75 9.48
N ARG A 74 -20.80 1.04 8.79
CA ARG A 74 -20.74 -0.42 8.65
C ARG A 74 -19.51 -0.86 7.87
N GLU A 75 -19.17 -0.14 6.82
CA GLU A 75 -18.02 -0.43 5.95
C GLU A 75 -16.72 -0.03 6.65
N GLN A 76 -16.68 1.11 7.34
CA GLN A 76 -15.53 1.47 8.20
C GLN A 76 -15.19 0.35 9.19
N ARG A 77 -16.20 -0.20 9.90
CA ARG A 77 -16.00 -1.33 10.82
C ARG A 77 -15.46 -2.58 10.12
N ARG A 78 -15.83 -2.81 8.85
CA ARG A 78 -15.34 -3.96 8.06
C ARG A 78 -13.84 -3.82 7.76
N THR A 79 -13.35 -2.61 7.51
CA THR A 79 -11.90 -2.37 7.31
C THR A 79 -11.09 -2.72 8.54
N GLY A 80 -11.67 -2.57 9.73
CA GLY A 80 -10.95 -2.75 10.99
C GLY A 80 -10.06 -1.57 11.36
N PHE A 81 -10.19 -0.41 10.69
CA PHE A 81 -9.52 0.83 11.07
C PHE A 81 -10.51 1.99 11.28
N PRO A 82 -10.21 2.92 12.22
CA PRO A 82 -10.88 4.21 12.25
C PRO A 82 -10.53 5.03 11.00
N LEU A 83 -11.54 5.44 10.23
CA LEU A 83 -11.30 6.21 9.02
C LEU A 83 -10.79 7.62 9.36
N SER A 84 -9.70 8.02 8.72
CA SER A 84 -9.10 9.34 8.87
C SER A 84 -8.35 9.75 7.59
N ALA A 85 -8.14 11.05 7.39
CA ALA A 85 -7.35 11.55 6.25
C ALA A 85 -5.93 10.96 6.22
N GLN A 86 -5.30 10.80 7.39
CA GLN A 86 -3.96 10.20 7.49
C GLN A 86 -3.96 8.72 7.09
N LEU A 87 -5.00 7.96 7.44
CA LEU A 87 -5.14 6.58 6.99
C LEU A 87 -5.28 6.52 5.47
N VAL A 88 -6.12 7.38 4.88
CA VAL A 88 -6.31 7.44 3.43
C VAL A 88 -5.01 7.82 2.73
N GLU A 89 -4.27 8.81 3.21
CA GLU A 89 -2.94 9.17 2.68
C GLU A 89 -1.95 8.00 2.76
N ARG A 90 -1.94 7.26 3.88
CA ARG A 90 -1.13 6.05 4.02
C ARG A 90 -1.43 5.04 2.91
N GLU A 91 -2.70 4.70 2.68
CA GLU A 91 -3.10 3.73 1.66
C GLU A 91 -2.70 4.16 0.25
N ILE A 92 -2.84 5.45 -0.06
CA ILE A 92 -2.46 6.03 -1.35
C ILE A 92 -0.94 5.94 -1.58
N ARG A 93 -0.13 6.24 -0.54
CA ARG A 93 1.33 6.12 -0.61
C ARG A 93 1.80 4.67 -0.69
N ILE A 94 1.10 3.74 -0.04
CA ILE A 94 1.37 2.31 -0.19
C ILE A 94 1.17 1.90 -1.65
N ALA A 95 0.06 2.30 -2.27
CA ALA A 95 -0.19 2.04 -3.68
C ALA A 95 0.89 2.65 -4.60
N GLN A 96 1.32 3.90 -4.34
CA GLN A 96 2.44 4.51 -5.08
C GLN A 96 3.73 3.71 -4.88
N GLY A 97 4.03 3.29 -3.65
CA GLY A 97 5.23 2.55 -3.32
C GLY A 97 5.34 1.22 -4.07
N THR A 98 4.20 0.58 -4.33
CA THR A 98 4.15 -0.65 -5.13
C THR A 98 4.37 -0.35 -6.63
N ILE A 99 3.80 0.74 -7.16
CA ILE A 99 4.08 1.22 -8.54
C ILE A 99 5.57 1.57 -8.72
N ASP A 100 6.13 2.40 -7.84
CA ASP A 100 7.54 2.79 -7.86
C ASP A 100 8.44 1.57 -7.69
N GLY A 101 8.04 0.62 -6.84
CA GLY A 101 8.67 -0.68 -6.67
C GLY A 101 8.75 -1.46 -7.99
N CYS A 102 7.69 -1.49 -8.79
CA CYS A 102 7.72 -2.13 -10.11
C CYS A 102 8.74 -1.47 -11.06
N HIS A 103 8.82 -0.14 -11.08
CA HIS A 103 9.82 0.58 -11.87
C HIS A 103 11.25 0.26 -11.42
N TYR A 104 11.50 0.30 -10.11
CA TYR A 104 12.81 -0.06 -9.56
C TYR A 104 13.17 -1.52 -9.75
N ALA A 105 12.21 -2.45 -9.63
CA ALA A 105 12.46 -3.87 -9.88
C ALA A 105 12.83 -4.11 -11.36
N ARG A 106 12.25 -3.36 -12.30
CA ARG A 106 12.66 -3.44 -13.71
C ARG A 106 14.09 -2.96 -13.95
N GLN A 107 14.58 -2.00 -13.16
CA GLN A 107 15.95 -1.49 -13.25
C GLN A 107 16.96 -2.35 -12.47
N PHE A 108 16.59 -2.87 -11.31
CA PHE A 108 17.49 -3.47 -10.33
C PHE A 108 17.21 -4.95 -10.04
N GLY A 109 16.27 -5.56 -10.75
CA GLY A 109 15.84 -6.95 -10.60
C GLY A 109 14.77 -7.17 -9.54
N VAL A 110 14.85 -6.49 -8.39
CA VAL A 110 13.91 -6.64 -7.28
C VAL A 110 13.73 -5.33 -6.51
N ALA A 111 12.53 -5.11 -5.97
CA ALA A 111 12.21 -4.04 -5.05
C ALA A 111 11.22 -4.54 -3.99
N PHE A 112 11.15 -3.86 -2.85
CA PHE A 112 10.21 -4.16 -1.77
C PHE A 112 9.36 -2.93 -1.41
N ASN A 113 8.21 -3.17 -0.80
CA ASN A 113 7.39 -2.13 -0.16
C ASN A 113 7.06 -2.56 1.27
N VAL A 114 7.51 -1.79 2.27
CA VAL A 114 7.38 -2.17 3.69
C VAL A 114 5.93 -2.39 4.11
N ALA A 115 4.99 -1.65 3.53
CA ALA A 115 3.58 -1.70 3.90
C ALA A 115 2.65 -2.21 2.79
N GLY A 116 3.20 -2.69 1.67
CA GLY A 116 2.42 -3.29 0.58
C GLY A 116 1.79 -4.64 0.92
N GLY A 117 1.06 -5.21 -0.04
CA GLY A 117 0.34 -6.48 0.15
C GLY A 117 -1.04 -6.31 0.77
N THR A 118 -1.75 -5.23 0.43
CA THR A 118 -3.09 -4.92 0.93
C THR A 118 -4.18 -5.71 0.18
N HIS A 119 -4.02 -7.04 0.18
CA HIS A 119 -4.71 -7.99 -0.70
C HIS A 119 -6.22 -8.18 -0.44
N HIS A 120 -6.74 -7.80 0.74
CA HIS A 120 -8.14 -8.03 1.11
C HIS A 120 -9.11 -6.99 0.54
N ALA A 121 -8.61 -5.85 0.07
CA ALA A 121 -9.47 -4.82 -0.51
C ALA A 121 -10.03 -5.28 -1.86
N GLY A 122 -11.35 -5.20 -2.00
CA GLY A 122 -12.04 -5.44 -3.26
C GLY A 122 -12.25 -4.16 -4.06
N THR A 123 -12.90 -4.27 -5.22
CA THR A 123 -13.16 -3.13 -6.10
C THR A 123 -13.92 -2.01 -5.39
N ASN A 124 -14.92 -2.33 -4.58
CA ASN A 124 -15.79 -1.36 -3.91
C ASN A 124 -15.97 -1.61 -2.41
N TRP A 125 -14.99 -2.24 -1.75
CA TRP A 125 -15.00 -2.41 -0.29
C TRP A 125 -13.59 -2.56 0.27
N GLY A 126 -13.43 -2.16 1.53
CA GLY A 126 -12.26 -2.48 2.35
C GLY A 126 -12.59 -3.61 3.34
N GLU A 127 -11.58 -4.40 3.68
CA GLU A 127 -11.70 -5.57 4.57
C GLU A 127 -10.34 -5.95 5.13
N GLY A 128 -10.30 -6.56 6.32
CA GLY A 128 -9.07 -7.18 6.83
C GLY A 128 -7.88 -6.22 6.90
N PHE A 129 -8.09 -4.97 7.31
CA PHE A 129 -7.07 -3.91 7.37
C PHE A 129 -6.53 -3.44 6.02
N CYS A 130 -7.24 -3.71 4.92
CA CYS A 130 -6.91 -3.24 3.58
C CYS A 130 -8.04 -2.33 3.08
N LEU A 131 -7.72 -1.09 2.67
CA LEU A 131 -8.71 -0.16 2.11
C LEU A 131 -8.55 -0.02 0.60
N LEU A 132 -7.31 0.05 0.11
CA LEU A 132 -6.97 0.00 -1.31
C LEU A 132 -6.12 -1.24 -1.58
N ASN A 133 -6.25 -1.86 -2.74
CA ASN A 133 -5.46 -3.03 -3.13
C ASN A 133 -4.25 -2.57 -3.93
N ASP A 134 -3.10 -2.42 -3.26
CA ASP A 134 -1.88 -1.85 -3.85
C ASP A 134 -1.34 -2.71 -5.00
N GLN A 135 -1.43 -4.04 -4.86
CA GLN A 135 -1.00 -5.00 -5.87
C GLN A 135 -1.85 -4.89 -7.14
N ALA A 136 -3.18 -4.82 -6.99
CA ALA A 136 -4.10 -4.66 -8.12
C ALA A 136 -3.99 -3.26 -8.77
N ILE A 137 -3.79 -2.20 -7.98
CA ILE A 137 -3.50 -0.86 -8.49
C ILE A 137 -2.22 -0.86 -9.33
N ALA A 138 -1.12 -1.41 -8.81
CA ALA A 138 0.13 -1.48 -9.54
C ALA A 138 0.00 -2.35 -10.80
N ALA A 139 -0.70 -3.48 -10.72
CA ALA A 139 -0.92 -4.35 -11.87
C ALA A 139 -1.69 -3.64 -12.99
N ASN A 140 -2.82 -3.01 -12.66
CA ASN A 140 -3.60 -2.24 -13.63
C ASN A 140 -2.83 -1.03 -14.15
N TYR A 141 -2.01 -0.38 -13.33
CA TYR A 141 -1.14 0.70 -13.78
C TYR A 141 -0.15 0.20 -14.86
N LEU A 142 0.54 -0.92 -14.61
CA LEU A 142 1.53 -1.46 -15.55
C LEU A 142 0.89 -1.89 -16.87
N LEU A 143 -0.26 -2.58 -16.82
CA LEU A 143 -0.98 -3.04 -18.01
C LEU A 143 -1.49 -1.84 -18.85
N ASN A 144 -2.08 -0.84 -18.20
CA ASN A 144 -2.66 0.30 -18.92
C ASN A 144 -1.62 1.30 -19.46
N ASN A 145 -0.37 1.21 -19.03
CA ASN A 145 0.73 2.04 -19.55
C ASN A 145 1.67 1.24 -20.47
N ASP A 146 1.25 0.05 -20.92
CA ASP A 146 2.03 -0.84 -21.79
C ASP A 146 3.42 -1.20 -21.22
N LEU A 147 3.57 -1.17 -19.89
CA LEU A 147 4.81 -1.51 -19.19
C LEU A 147 4.96 -3.02 -18.98
N ALA A 148 3.85 -3.75 -19.01
CA ALA A 148 3.77 -5.20 -19.02
C ALA A 148 2.56 -5.66 -19.82
N SER A 149 2.63 -6.84 -20.42
CA SER A 149 1.50 -7.48 -21.13
C SER A 149 0.79 -8.55 -20.32
N SER A 150 1.45 -9.06 -19.27
CA SER A 150 0.91 -10.06 -18.35
C SER A 150 1.58 -9.92 -16.98
N ILE A 151 0.84 -10.20 -15.93
CA ILE A 151 1.28 -10.07 -14.54
C ILE A 151 0.86 -11.32 -13.80
N LEU A 152 1.80 -11.93 -13.07
CA LEU A 152 1.55 -13.02 -12.15
C LEU A 152 1.67 -12.48 -10.73
N ILE A 153 0.58 -12.54 -9.97
CA ILE A 153 0.57 -12.25 -8.53
C ILE A 153 0.63 -13.60 -7.81
N ILE A 154 1.63 -13.75 -6.94
CA ILE A 154 1.78 -14.91 -6.06
C ILE A 154 1.55 -14.39 -4.65
N ASP A 155 0.48 -14.87 -4.01
CA ASP A 155 0.16 -14.55 -2.63
C ASP A 155 0.45 -15.75 -1.73
N LEU A 156 1.27 -15.51 -0.71
CA LEU A 156 1.69 -16.49 0.29
C LEU A 156 1.26 -16.08 1.70
N ASP A 157 0.42 -15.04 1.81
CA ASP A 157 -0.25 -14.75 3.07
C ASP A 157 -1.16 -15.93 3.45
N VAL A 158 -1.44 -16.07 4.75
CA VAL A 158 -2.14 -17.24 5.32
C VAL A 158 -3.67 -17.12 5.20
N HIS A 159 -4.19 -15.91 4.96
CA HIS A 159 -5.62 -15.65 4.80
C HIS A 159 -6.08 -15.92 3.36
#